data_AF-A0A2A4LGY1-F1
#
_entry.id   AF-A0A2A4LGY1-F1
#
_cell.length_a   1.000
_cell.length_b   1.000
_cell.length_c   1.000
_cell.angle_alpha   90.00
_cell.angle_beta   90.00
_cell.angle_gamma   90.00
#
_symmetry.space_group_name_H-M   'P 1'
#
loop_
_entity.id
_entity.type
_entity.pdbx_description
1 polymer ?
#
loop_
_entity_poly.entity_id
_entity_poly.type
_entity_poly.pdbx_seq_one_letter_code
_entity_poly.pdbx_strand_id
1 'polypeptide(L)'
;MSETIEKLVKTIKLRKRNNVKSSYTSFLLSKGNDHCLNKLKEEVTELEDAIKNKKNTVHETADVIYHLLVTLESAGINFDDIITELKKREGTSGFEEKKNR
;
A
#
# COMPACT_ATOMS: atom_id res chain seq x y z
N MET A 1 5.65 11.67 -10.00
CA MET A 1 4.93 10.86 -8.99
C MET A 1 3.82 11.72 -8.42
N SER A 2 2.65 11.16 -8.07
CA SER A 2 1.54 11.97 -7.52
C SER A 2 1.91 12.53 -6.15
N GLU A 3 1.83 13.85 -5.98
CA GLU A 3 2.10 14.56 -4.72
C GLU A 3 1.31 13.98 -3.54
N THR A 4 0.08 13.50 -3.81
CA THR A 4 -0.79 12.89 -2.81
C THR A 4 -0.19 11.63 -2.19
N ILE A 5 0.40 10.75 -2.98
CA ILE A 5 0.99 9.49 -2.48
C ILE A 5 2.23 9.79 -1.64
N GLU A 6 3.07 10.73 -2.07
CA GLU A 6 4.25 11.13 -1.32
C GLU A 6 3.90 11.73 0.05
N LYS A 7 2.88 12.60 0.10
CA LYS A 7 2.35 13.15 1.36
C LYS A 7 1.78 12.05 2.25
N LEU A 8 1.08 11.07 1.67
CA LEU A 8 0.52 9.95 2.43
C LEU A 8 1.63 9.08 3.05
N VAL A 9 2.66 8.72 2.28
CA VAL A 9 3.82 7.95 2.78
C VAL A 9 4.51 8.69 3.93
N LYS A 10 4.76 9.99 3.78
CA LYS A 10 5.34 10.82 4.86
C LYS A 10 4.46 10.81 6.11
N THR A 11 3.14 10.90 5.93
CA THR A 11 2.17 10.86 7.04
C THR A 11 2.18 9.52 7.76
N ILE A 12 2.19 8.41 7.01
CA ILE A 12 2.25 7.04 7.56
C ILE A 12 3.55 6.86 8.37
N LYS A 13 4.70 7.25 7.81
CA LYS A 13 6.01 7.24 8.49
C LYS A 13 5.99 8.01 9.81
N LEU A 14 5.41 9.20 9.83
CA LEU A 14 5.28 10.00 11.04
C LEU A 14 4.41 9.30 12.10
N ARG A 15 3.30 8.70 11.67
CA ARG A 15 2.34 8.03 12.58
C ARG A 15 2.89 6.77 13.24
N LYS A 16 3.93 6.13 12.69
CA LYS A 16 4.63 5.00 13.32
C LYS A 16 5.19 5.32 14.71
N ARG A 17 5.58 6.57 14.94
CA ARG A 17 6.18 7.04 16.21
C ARG A 17 5.17 7.73 17.13
N ASN A 18 3.91 7.84 16.70
CA ASN A 18 2.87 8.55 17.45
C ASN A 18 2.14 7.60 18.41
N ASN A 19 1.42 8.20 19.36
CA ASN A 19 0.56 7.45 20.27
C ASN A 19 -0.50 6.64 19.49
N VAL A 20 -0.67 5.37 19.84
CA VAL A 20 -1.64 4.43 19.25
C VAL A 20 -3.06 4.99 19.20
N LYS A 21 -3.47 5.77 20.21
CA LYS A 21 -4.82 6.36 20.29
C LYS A 21 -5.01 7.60 19.43
N SER A 22 -3.94 8.15 18.84
CA SER A 22 -4.02 9.41 18.11
C SER A 22 -4.45 9.25 16.65
N SER A 23 -4.37 8.05 16.07
CA SER A 23 -4.81 7.80 14.70
C SER A 23 -4.99 6.31 14.40
N TYR A 24 -5.86 6.00 13.43
CA TYR A 24 -6.03 4.63 12.94
C TYR A 24 -4.74 4.01 12.38
N THR A 25 -3.92 4.79 11.67
CA THR A 25 -2.62 4.31 11.18
C THR A 25 -1.66 3.96 12.31
N SER A 26 -1.62 4.78 13.38
CA SER A 26 -0.82 4.49 14.58
C SER A 26 -1.29 3.18 15.22
N PHE A 27 -2.61 2.96 15.27
CA PHE A 27 -3.19 1.70 15.72
C PHE A 27 -2.75 0.50 14.89
N LEU A 28 -2.92 0.56 13.56
CA LEU A 28 -2.51 -0.51 12.66
C LEU A 28 -1.02 -0.87 12.83
N LEU A 29 -0.15 0.15 12.79
CA LEU A 29 1.30 -0.04 12.92
C LEU A 29 1.69 -0.62 14.28
N SER A 30 0.97 -0.26 15.35
CA SER A 30 1.22 -0.81 16.70
C SER A 30 0.85 -2.29 16.84
N LYS A 31 0.01 -2.83 15.95
CA LYS A 31 -0.37 -4.25 15.93
C LYS A 31 0.62 -5.12 15.17
N GLY A 32 1.61 -4.52 14.50
CA GLY A 32 2.68 -5.23 13.79
C GLY A 32 2.25 -5.79 12.42
N ASN A 33 3.19 -6.53 11.82
CA ASN A 33 3.13 -6.92 10.41
C ASN A 33 1.96 -7.83 10.09
N ASP A 34 1.69 -8.84 10.92
CA ASP A 34 0.63 -9.82 10.67
C ASP A 34 -0.75 -9.17 10.62
N HIS A 35 -1.00 -8.19 11.50
CA HIS A 35 -2.26 -7.45 11.49
C HIS A 35 -2.39 -6.57 10.24
N CYS A 36 -1.32 -5.87 9.86
CA CYS A 36 -1.32 -5.03 8.65
C CYS A 36 -1.52 -5.88 7.38
N LEU A 37 -0.84 -7.03 7.28
CA LEU A 37 -0.99 -7.99 6.19
C LEU A 37 -2.42 -8.55 6.11
N ASN A 38 -3.03 -8.88 7.25
CA ASN A 38 -4.41 -9.37 7.27
C ASN A 38 -5.39 -8.30 6.79
N LYS A 39 -5.21 -7.03 7.20
CA LYS A 39 -6.01 -5.92 6.66
C LYS A 39 -5.79 -5.76 5.16
N LEU A 40 -4.55 -5.74 4.67
CA LEU A 40 -4.28 -5.67 3.23
C LEU A 40 -4.96 -6.79 2.44
N LYS A 41 -4.97 -8.03 2.95
CA LYS A 41 -5.68 -9.15 2.32
C LYS A 41 -7.19 -8.91 2.24
N GLU A 42 -7.79 -8.40 3.31
CA GLU A 42 -9.21 -8.03 3.37
C GLU A 42 -9.55 -7.00 2.30
N GLU A 43 -8.82 -5.87 2.23
CA GLU A 43 -9.09 -4.82 1.24
C GLU A 43 -8.92 -5.33 -0.21
N VAL A 44 -7.99 -6.27 -0.45
CA VAL A 44 -7.81 -6.89 -1.78
C VAL A 44 -9.03 -7.76 -2.14
N THR A 45 -9.60 -8.49 -1.19
CA THR A 45 -10.83 -9.25 -1.40
C THR A 45 -12.02 -8.32 -1.66
N GLU A 46 -12.12 -7.21 -0.93
CA GLU A 46 -13.17 -6.20 -1.15
C GLU A 46 -13.04 -5.53 -2.52
N LEU A 47 -11.81 -5.21 -2.95
CA LEU A 47 -11.55 -4.71 -4.30
C LEU A 47 -11.94 -5.72 -5.38
N GLU A 48 -11.63 -7.01 -5.18
CA GLU A 48 -12.04 -8.07 -6.11
C GLU A 48 -13.56 -8.09 -6.29
N ASP A 49 -14.31 -8.07 -5.19
CA ASP A 49 -15.77 -8.05 -5.21
C ASP A 49 -16.32 -6.74 -5.81
N ALA A 50 -15.72 -5.60 -5.50
CA ALA A 50 -16.06 -4.30 -6.06
C ALA A 50 -15.90 -4.25 -7.58
N ILE A 51 -14.83 -4.86 -8.11
CA ILE A 51 -14.59 -4.97 -9.56
C ILE A 51 -15.63 -5.89 -10.20
N LYS A 52 -15.86 -7.09 -9.65
CA LYS A 52 -16.84 -8.05 -10.19
C LYS A 52 -18.25 -7.46 -10.25
N ASN A 53 -18.61 -6.70 -9.23
CA ASN A 53 -19.96 -6.15 -9.08
C ASN A 53 -20.09 -4.71 -9.58
N LYS A 54 -19.00 -4.09 -10.09
CA LYS A 54 -18.94 -2.70 -10.59
C LYS A 54 -19.48 -1.67 -9.58
N LYS A 55 -19.11 -1.82 -8.31
CA LYS A 55 -19.54 -0.94 -7.21
C LYS A 55 -18.32 -0.53 -6.38
N ASN A 56 -18.27 0.72 -5.93
CA ASN A 56 -17.24 1.25 -5.02
C ASN A 56 -15.77 1.03 -5.45
N THR A 57 -15.49 0.66 -6.70
CA THR A 57 -14.14 0.25 -7.15
C THR A 57 -13.06 1.29 -6.85
N VAL A 58 -13.37 2.59 -7.00
CA VAL A 58 -12.42 3.67 -6.69
C VAL A 58 -12.08 3.71 -5.20
N HIS A 59 -13.07 3.50 -4.33
CA HIS A 59 -12.90 3.49 -2.88
C HIS A 59 -12.02 2.31 -2.46
N GLU A 60 -12.39 1.09 -2.85
CA GLU A 60 -11.62 -0.12 -2.50
C GLU A 60 -10.20 -0.08 -3.09
N THR A 61 -10.02 0.51 -4.28
CA THR A 61 -8.68 0.68 -4.85
C THR A 61 -7.83 1.62 -3.99
N ALA A 62 -8.42 2.70 -3.49
CA ALA A 62 -7.73 3.64 -2.61
C ALA A 62 -7.36 2.98 -1.27
N ASP A 63 -8.24 2.14 -0.72
CA ASP A 63 -8.01 1.43 0.54
C ASP A 63 -6.93 0.36 0.40
N VAL A 64 -6.91 -0.40 -0.70
CA VAL A 64 -5.79 -1.30 -1.03
C VAL A 64 -4.47 -0.54 -1.11
N ILE A 65 -4.42 0.61 -1.79
CA ILE A 65 -3.21 1.43 -1.88
C ILE A 65 -2.79 1.89 -0.49
N TYR A 66 -3.72 2.41 0.33
CA TYR A 66 -3.41 2.86 1.68
C TYR A 66 -2.87 1.72 2.56
N HIS A 67 -3.56 0.57 2.60
CA HIS A 67 -3.16 -0.58 3.40
C HIS A 67 -1.86 -1.22 2.91
N LEU A 68 -1.55 -1.15 1.60
CA LEU A 68 -0.26 -1.54 1.07
C LEU A 68 0.85 -0.66 1.64
N LEU A 69 0.69 0.68 1.60
CA LEU A 69 1.71 1.62 2.12
C LEU A 69 1.92 1.45 3.64
N VAL A 70 0.85 1.24 4.41
CA VAL A 70 0.94 0.96 5.85
C VAL A 70 1.68 -0.36 6.11
N THR A 71 1.39 -1.40 5.32
CA THR A 71 2.03 -2.71 5.44
C THR A 71 3.53 -2.64 5.13
N LEU A 72 3.92 -1.94 4.06
CA LEU A 72 5.32 -1.71 3.72
C LEU A 72 6.07 -1.01 4.86
N GLU A 73 5.48 0.04 5.44
CA GLU A 73 6.08 0.74 6.58
C GLU A 73 6.15 -0.14 7.83
N SER A 74 5.14 -0.99 8.09
CA SER A 74 5.20 -1.97 9.20
C SER A 74 6.37 -2.94 9.03
N ALA A 75 6.58 -3.43 7.80
CA ALA A 75 7.65 -4.35 7.44
C ALA A 75 9.03 -3.68 7.30
N GLY A 76 9.12 -2.36 7.42
CA GLY A 76 10.38 -1.61 7.27
C GLY A 76 10.88 -1.52 5.83
N ILE A 77 10.00 -1.71 4.83
CA ILE A 77 10.32 -1.61 3.42
C ILE A 77 10.19 -0.16 2.98
N ASN A 78 11.25 0.41 2.40
CA ASN A 78 11.19 1.81 1.95
C ASN A 78 10.40 1.92 0.64
N PHE A 79 9.44 2.85 0.63
CA PHE A 79 8.63 3.12 -0.55
C PHE A 79 9.45 3.59 -1.76
N ASP A 80 10.57 4.29 -1.54
CA ASP A 80 11.45 4.76 -2.62
C ASP A 80 12.06 3.60 -3.42
N ASP A 81 12.30 2.46 -2.77
CA ASP A 81 12.79 1.24 -3.43
C ASP A 81 11.72 0.67 -4.37
N ILE A 82 10.45 0.70 -3.95
CA ILE A 82 9.30 0.29 -4.77
C ILE A 82 9.15 1.22 -5.98
N ILE A 83 9.32 2.53 -5.82
CA ILE A 83 9.28 3.49 -6.93
C ILE A 83 10.43 3.25 -7.91
N THR A 84 11.62 2.98 -7.41
CA THR A 84 12.77 2.62 -8.25
C THR A 84 12.46 1.38 -9.08
N GLU A 85 11.84 0.38 -8.48
CA GLU A 85 11.43 -0.83 -9.19
C GLU A 85 10.32 -0.58 -10.22
N LEU A 86 9.29 0.20 -9.88
CA LEU A 86 8.21 0.56 -10.82
C LEU A 86 8.73 1.34 -12.02
N LYS A 87 9.71 2.23 -11.84
CA LYS A 87 10.35 2.97 -12.95
C LYS A 87 11.05 2.05 -13.95
N LYS A 88 11.66 0.95 -13.49
CA LYS A 88 12.26 -0.04 -14.39
C LYS A 88 11.21 -0.73 -15.27
N ARG A 89 10.01 -0.95 -14.72
CA ARG A 89 8.86 -1.54 -15.44
C ARG A 89 8.21 -0.57 -16.42
N GLU A 90 8.28 0.73 -16.18
CA GLU A 90 7.79 1.74 -17.11
C GLU A 90 8.58 1.74 -18.44
N GLY A 91 9.90 1.46 -18.37
CA GLY A 91 10.79 1.45 -19.53
C GLY A 91 10.96 0.09 -20.23
N THR A 92 10.34 -0.98 -19.72
CA THR A 92 10.48 -2.35 -20.24
C THR A 92 9.07 -2.91 -20.45
N SER A 93 8.74 -3.41 -21.64
CA SER A 93 7.41 -4.01 -21.80
C SER A 93 7.26 -5.19 -20.82
N GLY A 94 6.11 -5.32 -20.15
CA GLY A 94 5.90 -6.39 -19.16
C GLY A 94 6.02 -7.83 -19.71
N PHE A 95 6.12 -7.98 -21.04
CA PHE A 95 6.44 -9.23 -21.73
C PHE A 95 7.95 -9.54 -21.76
N GLU A 96 8.81 -8.53 -21.82
CA GLU A 96 10.27 -8.70 -21.82
C GLU A 96 10.80 -9.01 -20.41
N GLU A 97 10.23 -8.39 -19.37
CA GLU A 97 10.59 -8.66 -17.97
C GLU A 97 10.30 -10.13 -17.58
N LYS A 98 9.18 -10.69 -18.05
CA LYS A 98 8.80 -12.10 -17.80
C LYS A 98 9.66 -13.13 -18.55
N LYS A 99 10.33 -12.74 -19.66
CA LYS A 99 11.23 -13.64 -20.40
C LYS A 99 12.62 -13.75 -19.78
N ASN A 100 13.01 -12.80 -18.94
CA ASN A 100 14.34 -12.68 -18.36
C ASN A 100 14.42 -13.11 -16.88
N ARG A 101 13.37 -13.75 -16.36
CA ARG A 101 13.25 -14.22 -14.97
C ARG A 101 13.11 -15.74 -14.93
#